data_AF-A0A8A0RMK1-F1
#
_entry.id   AF-A0A8A0RMK1-F1
#
_cell.length_a   1.000
_cell.length_b   1.000
_cell.length_c   1.000
_cell.angle_alpha   90.00
_cell.angle_beta   90.00
_cell.angle_gamma   90.00
#
_symmetry.space_group_name_H-M   'P 1'
#
loop_
_entity.id
_entity.type
_entity.pdbx_description
1 polymer ?
#
loop_
_entity_poly.entity_id
_entity_poly.type
_entity_poly.pdbx_seq_one_letter_code
_entity_poly.pdbx_strand_id
1 'polypeptide(L)'
;MRIKEHPILTFEKGKRVEFTFDGKKMWGYEGEPIAAALHANGVRVLRRSAEKHRPRGFYCAIGNCSSCLMTVDGEPNVRVCIEKLKEGMKIETQKGKGDLREKN
;
A
#
# COMPACT_ATOMS: atom_id res chain seq x y z
N MET A 1 12.35 5.05 0.53
CA MET A 1 13.16 6.10 -0.13
C MET A 1 12.45 6.50 -1.41
N ARG A 2 12.35 7.79 -1.75
CA ARG A 2 11.78 8.27 -3.01
C ARG A 2 12.88 8.85 -3.89
N ILE A 3 12.83 8.60 -5.19
CA ILE A 3 13.69 9.26 -6.17
C ILE A 3 13.27 10.74 -6.21
N LYS A 4 14.24 11.65 -6.08
CA LYS A 4 14.00 13.10 -6.14
C LYS A 4 14.28 13.65 -7.52
N GLU A 5 15.32 13.14 -8.16
CA GLU A 5 15.82 13.55 -9.47
C GLU A 5 16.21 12.29 -10.25
N HIS A 6 16.01 12.29 -11.56
CA HIS A 6 16.41 11.21 -12.45
C HIS A 6 17.15 11.81 -13.66
N PRO A 7 18.29 11.25 -14.08
CA PRO A 7 19.14 11.85 -15.13
C PRO A 7 18.54 11.83 -16.55
N ILE A 8 17.31 11.34 -16.72
CA ILE A 8 16.69 11.10 -18.03
C ILE A 8 15.21 11.46 -17.98
N LEU A 9 14.48 10.99 -16.96
CA LEU A 9 13.05 11.19 -16.84
C LEU A 9 12.73 12.45 -16.03
N THR A 10 11.85 13.29 -16.57
CA THR A 10 11.12 14.31 -15.83
C THR A 10 9.81 13.72 -15.36
N PHE A 11 9.46 13.93 -14.09
CA PHE A 11 8.20 13.44 -13.52
C PHE A 11 7.64 14.45 -12.53
N GLU A 12 6.31 14.58 -12.52
CA GLU A 12 5.61 15.42 -11.58
C GLU A 12 5.20 14.59 -10.36
N LYS A 13 5.34 15.18 -9.17
CA LYS A 13 4.77 14.61 -7.96
C LYS A 13 3.32 15.07 -7.86
N GLY A 14 2.41 14.14 -7.58
CA GLY A 14 1.02 14.46 -7.29
C GLY A 14 0.87 15.36 -6.06
N LYS A 15 -0.35 15.80 -5.78
CA LYS A 15 -0.69 16.55 -4.56
C LYS A 15 -0.30 15.74 -3.32
N ARG A 16 0.28 16.38 -2.30
CA ARG A 16 0.52 15.72 -1.00
C ARG A 16 -0.83 15.48 -0.31
N VAL A 17 -1.13 14.25 0.05
CA VAL A 17 -2.40 13.84 0.65
C VAL A 17 -2.20 13.08 1.96
N GLU A 18 -3.14 13.25 2.89
CA GLU A 18 -3.22 12.49 4.15
C GLU A 18 -3.97 11.17 3.91
N PHE A 19 -3.50 10.10 4.55
CA PHE A 19 -4.20 8.81 4.63
C PHE A 19 -3.91 8.17 5.98
N THR A 20 -4.57 7.05 6.30
CA THR A 20 -4.29 6.30 7.54
C THR A 20 -3.79 4.88 7.23
N PHE A 21 -2.83 4.43 8.04
CA PHE A 21 -2.35 3.05 8.04
C PHE A 21 -2.43 2.46 9.45
N ASP A 22 -3.22 1.40 9.64
CA ASP A 22 -3.45 0.77 10.96
C ASP A 22 -3.79 1.80 12.05
N GLY A 23 -4.66 2.77 11.70
CA GLY A 23 -5.09 3.86 12.57
C GLY A 23 -4.09 5.02 12.74
N LYS A 24 -2.89 4.93 12.16
CA LYS A 24 -1.87 6.00 12.23
C LYS A 24 -1.95 6.88 10.99
N LYS A 25 -1.96 8.20 11.19
CA LYS A 25 -1.88 9.18 10.09
C LYS A 25 -0.54 9.09 9.37
N MET A 26 -0.59 9.10 8.04
CA MET A 26 0.55 9.05 7.14
C MET A 26 0.37 10.02 5.98
N TRP A 27 1.47 10.31 5.27
CA TRP A 27 1.48 11.24 4.14
C TRP A 27 2.01 10.58 2.88
N GLY A 28 1.31 10.79 1.76
CA GLY A 28 1.71 10.32 0.44
C GLY A 28 1.51 11.37 -0.63
N TYR A 29 1.72 10.97 -1.87
CA TYR A 29 1.35 11.76 -3.05
C TYR A 29 0.22 11.07 -3.80
N GLU A 30 -0.81 11.83 -4.12
CA GLU A 30 -1.96 11.35 -4.87
C GLU A 30 -1.53 10.71 -6.19
N GLY A 31 -2.13 9.56 -6.52
CA GLY A 31 -1.84 8.83 -7.75
C GLY A 31 -0.61 7.91 -7.68
N GLU A 32 0.27 8.05 -6.68
CA GLU A 32 1.38 7.10 -6.48
C GLU A 32 0.84 5.75 -5.95
N PRO A 33 1.52 4.62 -6.18
CA PRO A 33 1.09 3.35 -5.59
C PRO A 33 1.08 3.41 -4.05
N ILE A 34 0.04 2.89 -3.41
CA ILE A 34 -0.09 2.86 -1.95
C ILE A 34 1.18 2.25 -1.30
N ALA A 35 1.72 1.17 -1.87
CA ALA A 35 2.92 0.52 -1.38
C ALA A 35 4.15 1.45 -1.40
N ALA A 36 4.26 2.34 -2.39
CA ALA A 36 5.33 3.33 -2.46
C ALA A 36 5.19 4.37 -1.34
N ALA A 37 3.96 4.85 -1.08
CA ALA A 37 3.66 5.75 0.04
C ALA A 37 4.00 5.10 1.40
N LEU A 38 3.56 3.86 1.63
CA LEU A 38 3.88 3.09 2.84
C LEU A 38 5.40 2.91 3.01
N HIS A 39 6.10 2.56 1.92
CA HIS A 39 7.55 2.39 1.94
C HIS A 39 8.28 3.71 2.24
N ALA A 40 7.78 4.85 1.73
CA ALA A 40 8.29 6.18 2.05
C ALA A 40 8.07 6.55 3.53
N ASN A 41 6.99 6.08 4.15
CA ASN A 41 6.69 6.23 5.59
C ASN A 41 7.38 5.16 6.48
N GLY A 42 8.33 4.40 5.95
CA GLY A 42 9.11 3.44 6.74
C GLY A 42 8.49 2.05 6.89
N VAL A 43 7.32 1.79 6.32
CA VAL A 43 6.69 0.46 6.36
C VAL A 43 7.46 -0.49 5.44
N ARG A 44 7.84 -1.65 5.98
CA ARG A 44 8.58 -2.70 5.24
C ARG A 44 7.83 -4.02 5.16
N VAL A 45 7.04 -4.31 6.19
CA VAL A 45 6.15 -5.47 6.24
C VAL A 45 4.76 -5.00 5.85
N LEU A 46 4.27 -5.46 4.69
CA LEU A 46 2.94 -5.10 4.18
C LEU A 46 1.87 -6.10 4.63
N ARG A 47 2.26 -7.36 4.82
CA ARG A 47 1.41 -8.42 5.38
C ARG A 47 2.25 -9.54 5.96
N ARG A 48 1.58 -10.51 6.59
CA ARG A 48 2.16 -11.81 6.94
C ARG A 48 1.52 -12.92 6.11
N SER A 49 2.29 -13.97 5.77
CA SER A 49 1.75 -15.13 5.06
C SER A 49 0.72 -15.87 5.93
N ALA A 50 -0.41 -16.28 5.35
CA ALA A 50 -1.51 -16.90 6.11
C ALA A 50 -1.08 -18.11 6.94
N GLU A 51 -0.35 -19.07 6.34
CA GLU A 51 0.06 -20.29 7.04
C GLU A 51 1.22 -20.04 8.01
N LYS A 52 2.37 -19.61 7.49
CA LYS A 52 3.63 -19.56 8.28
C LYS A 52 3.89 -18.22 8.98
N HIS A 53 2.97 -17.26 8.90
CA HIS A 53 3.06 -15.95 9.55
C HIS A 53 4.34 -15.15 9.24
N ARG A 54 5.03 -15.49 8.14
CA ARG A 54 6.27 -14.86 7.71
C ARG A 54 6.00 -13.45 7.18
N PRO A 55 6.84 -12.45 7.53
CA PRO A 55 6.71 -11.11 6.99
C PRO A 55 6.85 -11.12 5.47
N ARG A 56 5.98 -10.37 4.79
CA ARG A 56 6.02 -10.15 3.34
C ARG A 56 6.08 -8.65 3.09
N GLY A 57 6.98 -8.25 2.20
CA GLY A 57 7.21 -6.86 1.85
C GLY A 57 7.01 -6.62 0.36
N PHE A 58 7.52 -5.47 -0.07
CA PHE A 58 7.54 -5.07 -1.46
C PHE A 58 8.46 -6.00 -2.27
N TYR A 59 7.91 -6.70 -3.28
CA TYR A 59 8.65 -7.70 -4.06
C TYR A 59 8.53 -7.45 -5.57
N CYS A 60 7.37 -7.73 -6.18
CA CYS A 60 7.24 -7.63 -7.64
C CYS A 60 6.94 -6.22 -8.16
N ALA A 61 6.29 -5.37 -7.36
CA ALA A 61 5.80 -4.04 -7.77
C ALA A 61 4.90 -3.95 -9.03
N ILE A 62 4.43 -5.09 -9.56
CA ILE A 62 3.61 -5.18 -10.79
C ILE A 62 2.27 -5.90 -10.61
N GLY A 63 1.83 -6.09 -9.36
CA GLY A 63 0.55 -6.76 -9.09
C GLY A 63 0.55 -8.29 -9.19
N ASN A 64 1.69 -8.97 -9.26
CA ASN A 64 1.73 -10.43 -9.45
C ASN A 64 1.86 -11.25 -8.14
N CYS A 65 2.86 -10.98 -7.29
CA CYS A 65 3.34 -11.90 -6.24
C CYS A 65 2.50 -12.05 -4.96
N SER A 66 1.34 -11.40 -4.86
CA SER A 66 0.45 -11.40 -3.68
C SER A 66 1.08 -10.97 -2.34
N SER A 67 2.34 -10.51 -2.31
CA SER A 67 3.04 -10.11 -1.08
C SER A 67 2.59 -8.76 -0.52
N CYS A 68 1.76 -8.04 -1.27
CA CYS A 68 1.29 -6.69 -0.97
C CYS A 68 -0.24 -6.62 -0.78
N LEU A 69 -0.90 -7.75 -0.53
CA LEU A 69 -2.34 -7.79 -0.29
C LEU A 69 -2.65 -7.16 1.08
N MET A 70 -3.52 -6.16 1.08
CA MET A 70 -3.96 -5.43 2.28
C MET A 70 -5.47 -5.16 2.20
N THR A 71 -6.03 -4.64 3.28
CA THR A 71 -7.39 -4.12 3.29
C THR A 71 -7.34 -2.62 3.02
N VAL A 72 -8.09 -2.13 2.04
CA VAL A 72 -8.14 -0.70 1.69
C VAL A 72 -9.60 -0.28 1.64
N ASP A 73 -9.98 0.71 2.44
CA ASP A 73 -11.36 1.19 2.58
C ASP A 73 -12.37 0.07 2.89
N GLY A 74 -11.90 -0.92 3.66
CA GLY A 74 -12.66 -2.11 4.03
C GLY A 74 -12.68 -3.21 2.97
N GLU A 75 -12.14 -2.98 1.77
CA GLU A 75 -12.03 -4.00 0.72
C GLU A 75 -10.77 -4.86 0.94
N PRO A 76 -10.92 -6.18 1.13
CA PRO A 76 -9.77 -7.07 1.32
C PRO A 76 -9.05 -7.37 0.00
N ASN A 77 -7.87 -7.97 0.11
CA ASN A 77 -7.07 -8.47 -1.00
C ASN A 77 -6.71 -7.42 -2.07
N VAL A 78 -6.64 -6.16 -1.68
CA VAL A 78 -6.25 -5.06 -2.57
C VAL A 78 -4.74 -5.12 -2.81
N ARG A 79 -4.34 -5.04 -4.07
CA ARG A 79 -2.93 -5.07 -4.49
C ARG A 79 -2.34 -3.66 -4.38
N VAL A 80 -1.91 -3.29 -3.18
CA VAL A 80 -1.41 -1.93 -2.88
C VAL A 80 -0.18 -1.51 -3.69
N CYS A 81 0.50 -2.44 -4.38
CA CYS A 81 1.61 -2.11 -5.27
C CYS A 81 1.21 -1.49 -6.62
N ILE A 82 -0.08 -1.58 -6.99
CA ILE A 82 -0.63 -0.98 -8.21
C ILE A 82 -1.86 -0.11 -7.93
N GLU A 83 -2.48 -0.27 -6.75
CA GLU A 83 -3.56 0.61 -6.31
C GLU A 83 -3.04 2.02 -6.04
N LYS A 84 -3.74 3.03 -6.55
CA LYS A 84 -3.32 4.43 -6.48
C LYS A 84 -3.82 5.06 -5.18
N LEU A 85 -2.94 5.77 -4.49
CA LEU A 85 -3.29 6.50 -3.28
C LEU A 85 -4.24 7.67 -3.60
N LYS A 86 -5.26 7.84 -2.77
CA LYS A 86 -6.17 9.00 -2.75
C LYS A 86 -6.23 9.59 -1.34
N GLU A 87 -6.61 10.85 -1.25
CA GLU A 87 -6.82 11.54 0.02
C GLU A 87 -7.88 10.84 0.87
N GLY A 88 -7.60 10.69 2.17
CA GLY A 88 -8.54 10.12 3.15
C GLY A 88 -8.62 8.59 3.18
N MET A 89 -7.88 7.86 2.33
CA MET A 89 -7.90 6.39 2.33
C MET A 89 -7.55 5.79 3.69
N LYS A 90 -8.24 4.70 4.04
CA LYS A 90 -7.98 3.88 5.22
C LYS A 90 -7.35 2.56 4.79
N ILE A 91 -6.08 2.39 5.11
CA ILE A 91 -5.30 1.21 4.75
C ILE A 91 -5.00 0.40 6.01
N GLU A 92 -5.25 -0.90 5.96
CA GLU A 92 -5.12 -1.79 7.12
C GLU A 92 -4.33 -3.04 6.74
N THR A 93 -3.47 -3.48 7.66
CA THR A 93 -2.78 -4.77 7.52
C THR A 93 -3.81 -5.88 7.51
N GLN A 94 -3.91 -6.58 6.37
CA GLN A 94 -4.84 -7.70 6.25
C GLN A 94 -4.40 -8.88 7.13
N LYS A 95 -5.37 -9.43 7.87
CA LYS A 95 -5.22 -10.68 8.61
C LYS A 95 -5.78 -11.85 7.81
N GLY A 96 -5.07 -12.98 7.82
CA GLY A 96 -5.50 -14.21 7.13
C GLY A 96 -5.60 -14.04 5.60
N LYS A 97 -6.67 -14.60 5.02
CA LYS A 97 -6.93 -14.62 3.57
C LYS A 97 -7.82 -13.46 3.08
N GLY A 98 -8.18 -12.53 3.97
CA GLY A 98 -9.21 -11.52 3.72
C GLY A 98 -10.61 -12.11 3.91
N ASP A 99 -11.52 -11.34 4.49
CA ASP A 99 -12.92 -11.75 4.68
C ASP A 99 -13.78 -11.05 3.61
N LEU A 100 -14.44 -11.85 2.77
CA LEU A 100 -15.28 -11.38 1.65
C LEU A 100 -16.77 -11.31 2.00
N ARG A 101 -17.15 -11.58 3.26
CA ARG A 101 -18.57 -11.53 3.66
C ARG A 101 -19.16 -10.16 3.32
N GLU A 102 -20.32 -10.16 2.66
CA GLU A 102 -20.98 -8.95 2.21
C GLU A 102 -21.22 -7.98 3.37
N LYS A 103 -20.91 -6.71 3.15
CA LYS A 103 -21.37 -5.63 4.02
C LYS A 103 -22.89 -5.55 3.82
N ASN A 104 -23.65 -6.15 4.75
CA ASN A 104 -25.12 -6.02 4.84
C ASN A 104 -25.58 -4.57 4.71
#